data_AF-A0A3N0BRI1-F1
#
_entry.id   AF-A0A3N0BRI1-F1
#
_cell.length_a   1.000
_cell.length_b   1.000
_cell.length_c   1.000
_cell.angle_alpha   90.00
_cell.angle_beta   90.00
_cell.angle_gamma   90.00
#
_symmetry.space_group_name_H-M   'P 1'
#
loop_
_entity.id
_entity.type
_entity.pdbx_description
1 polymer ?
#
loop_
_entity_poly.entity_id
_entity_poly.type
_entity_poly.pdbx_seq_one_letter_code
_entity_poly.pdbx_strand_id
1 'polypeptide(L)' 'MTVTAKRPYLKPRPYIWKDEDRTVTPGIGLMHGGQIRAHLTPAEAYELANQLVDLADHLESRQESEES' A
#
# COMPACT_ATOMS: atom_id res chain seq x y z
N MET A 1 13.14 27.87 -7.42
CA MET A 1 12.72 26.55 -7.95
C MET A 1 11.94 25.85 -6.85
N THR A 2 10.61 25.87 -6.93
CA THR A 2 9.75 25.13 -6.00
C THR A 2 9.81 23.66 -6.37
N VAL A 3 10.48 22.86 -5.55
CA VAL A 3 10.41 21.40 -5.67
C VAL A 3 9.00 21.01 -5.22
N THR A 4 8.08 20.87 -6.17
CA THR A 4 6.80 20.20 -5.91
C THR A 4 7.17 18.76 -5.57
N ALA A 5 7.29 18.44 -4.28
CA ALA A 5 7.53 17.09 -3.82
C ALA A 5 6.40 16.21 -4.34
N LYS A 6 6.65 15.48 -5.43
CA LYS A 6 5.72 14.49 -5.96
C LYS A 6 5.60 13.43 -4.89
N ARG A 7 4.49 13.42 -4.15
CA ARG A 7 4.25 12.41 -3.12
C ARG A 7 4.47 11.02 -3.75
N PRO A 8 5.35 10.18 -3.20
CA PRO A 8 5.57 8.86 -3.76
C PRO A 8 4.25 8.09 -3.65
N TYR A 9 3.64 7.81 -4.79
CA TYR A 9 2.42 7.02 -4.85
C TYR A 9 2.76 5.55 -5.11
N LEU A 10 2.10 4.66 -4.39
CA LEU A 10 2.08 3.23 -4.68
C LEU A 10 0.86 2.93 -5.54
N LYS A 11 1.03 2.08 -6.56
CA LYS A 11 -0.06 1.61 -7.42
C LYS A 11 -0.21 0.10 -7.25
N PRO A 12 -1.32 -0.39 -6.67
CA PRO A 12 -1.60 -1.81 -6.64
C PRO A 12 -1.94 -2.32 -8.05
N ARG A 13 -1.44 -3.49 -8.42
CA ARG A 13 -1.77 -4.19 -9.67
C ARG A 13 -1.79 -5.70 -9.44
N PRO A 14 -2.62 -6.47 -10.19
CA PRO A 14 -2.50 -7.92 -10.21
C PRO A 14 -1.07 -8.31 -10.59
N TYR A 15 -0.47 -9.19 -9.80
CA TYR A 15 0.89 -9.65 -10.03
C TYR A 15 0.98 -11.14 -9.72
N ILE A 16 1.60 -11.89 -10.63
CA ILE A 16 1.85 -13.31 -10.44
C ILE A 16 3.30 -13.46 -10.01
N TRP A 17 3.50 -13.88 -8.76
CA TRP A 17 4.81 -14.18 -8.21
C TRP A 17 5.21 -15.63 -8.56
N LYS A 18 6.52 -15.87 -8.73
CA LYS A 18 7.09 -17.22 -8.76
C LYS A 18 8.15 -17.36 -7.66
N ASP A 19 7.88 -18.23 -6.69
CA ASP A 19 8.81 -18.53 -5.60
C ASP A 19 10.02 -19.31 -6.11
N GLU A 20 11.10 -19.36 -5.31
CA GLU A 20 12.29 -20.16 -5.65
C GLU A 20 11.95 -21.64 -5.86
N ASP A 21 10.93 -22.13 -5.15
CA ASP A 21 10.36 -23.48 -5.29
C ASP A 21 9.50 -23.66 -6.56
N ARG A 22 9.45 -22.66 -7.45
CA ARG A 22 8.61 -22.59 -8.65
C ARG A 22 7.10 -22.58 -8.37
N THR A 23 6.70 -22.38 -7.12
CA THR A 23 5.30 -22.14 -6.77
C THR A 23 4.85 -20.82 -7.37
N VAL A 24 3.70 -20.85 -8.06
CA VAL A 24 3.10 -19.67 -8.68
C VAL A 24 2.02 -19.16 -7.74
N THR A 25 2.24 -18.01 -7.13
CA THR A 25 1.30 -17.40 -6.19
C THR A 25 0.68 -16.17 -6.84
N PRO A 26 -0.64 -16.18 -7.15
CA PRO A 26 -1.33 -15.00 -7.61
C PRO A 26 -1.53 -14.03 -6.44
N GLY A 27 -1.23 -12.76 -6.68
CA GLY A 27 -1.37 -11.72 -5.67
C GLY A 27 -1.43 -10.32 -6.26
N ILE A 28 -1.08 -9.35 -5.43
CA ILE A 28 -1.14 -7.92 -5.70
C ILE A 28 0.26 -7.35 -5.48
N GLY A 29 0.82 -6.77 -6.54
CA GLY A 29 2.08 -6.03 -6.47
C GLY A 29 1.83 -4.56 -6.18
N LEU A 30 2.48 -4.01 -5.14
CA LEU A 30 2.53 -2.58 -4.88
C LEU A 30 3.69 -1.98 -5.69
N MET A 31 3.38 -1.19 -6.72
CA MET A 31 4.38 -0.68 -7.65
C MET A 31 4.71 0.80 -7.43
N HIS A 32 5.99 1.16 -7.55
CA HIS A 32 6.47 2.53 -7.61
C HIS A 32 7.52 2.68 -8.71
N GLY A 33 7.31 3.60 -9.66
CA GLY A 33 8.27 3.84 -10.75
C GLY A 33 8.53 2.61 -11.63
N GLY A 34 7.54 1.72 -11.79
CA GLY A 34 7.69 0.47 -12.55
C GLY A 34 8.37 -0.67 -11.77
N GLN A 35 8.85 -0.41 -10.56
CA GLN A 35 9.42 -1.43 -9.67
C GLN A 35 8.38 -1.92 -8.67
N ILE A 36 8.43 -3.20 -8.34
CA ILE A 36 7.61 -3.79 -7.28
C ILE A 36 8.28 -3.49 -5.95
N ARG A 37 7.52 -2.94 -5.01
CA ARG A 37 7.97 -2.59 -3.65
C ARG A 37 7.51 -3.60 -2.61
N ALA A 38 6.35 -4.21 -2.85
CA ALA A 38 5.82 -5.30 -2.05
C ALA A 38 4.91 -6.18 -2.91
N HIS A 39 4.74 -7.41 -2.47
CA HIS A 39 3.74 -8.35 -2.98
C HIS A 39 2.89 -8.80 -1.81
N LEU A 40 1.59 -8.90 -2.04
CA LEU A 40 0.60 -9.34 -1.08
C LEU A 40 -0.26 -10.41 -1.72
N THR A 41 -0.53 -11.49 -1.01
CA THR A 41 -1.66 -12.36 -1.31
C THR A 41 -2.96 -11.56 -1.18
N PRO A 42 -4.10 -12.06 -1.72
CA PRO A 42 -5.38 -11.39 -1.54
C PRO A 42 -5.74 -11.16 -0.06
N ALA A 43 -5.45 -12.13 0.82
CA ALA A 43 -5.71 -12.01 2.25
C ALA A 43 -4.89 -10.88 2.90
N GLU A 44 -3.58 -10.86 2.67
CA GLU A 44 -2.69 -9.81 3.21
C GLU A 44 -3.07 -8.41 2.68
N ALA A 45 -3.56 -8.33 1.44
CA ALA A 45 -4.03 -7.06 0.88
C ALA A 45 -5.29 -6.53 1.58
N TYR A 46 -6.22 -7.41 1.96
CA TYR A 46 -7.38 -7.01 2.76
C TYR A 46 -6.97 -6.57 4.18
N GLU A 47 -6.06 -7.30 4.81
CA GLU A 47 -5.54 -6.92 6.14
C GLU A 47 -4.85 -5.55 6.09
N LEU A 48 -4.01 -5.31 5.09
CA LEU A 48 -3.37 -4.00 4.89
C LEU A 48 -4.41 -2.90 4.64
N ALA A 49 -5.45 -3.17 3.84
CA ALA A 49 -6.50 -2.19 3.57
C ALA A 49 -7.21 -1.78 4.86
N ASN A 50 -7.54 -2.73 5.73
CA ASN A 50 -8.16 -2.45 7.02
C ASN A 50 -7.23 -1.62 7.92
N GLN A 51 -5.96 -1.98 8.02
CA GLN A 51 -4.97 -1.20 8.79
C GLN A 51 -4.83 0.25 8.29
N LEU A 52 -4.91 0.46 6.97
CA LEU A 52 -4.86 1.80 6.39
C LEU A 52 -6.10 2.63 6.72
N VAL A 53 -7.27 1.99 6.77
CA VAL A 53 -8.52 2.63 7.21
C VAL A 53 -8.42 3.02 8.68
N ASP A 54 -8.04 2.09 9.56
CA ASP A 54 -7.89 2.36 11.00
C ASP A 54 -6.92 3.51 11.27
N LEU A 55 -5.81 3.59 10.51
CA LEU A 55 -4.84 4.68 10.61
C LEU A 55 -5.41 6.02 10.13
N ALA A 56 -6.23 6.02 9.07
CA ALA A 56 -6.86 7.23 8.57
C ALA A 56 -7.87 7.79 9.59
N ASP A 57 -8.74 6.92 10.13
CA ASP A 57 -9.74 7.30 11.13
C ASP A 57 -9.11 7.89 12.40
N HIS A 58 -7.98 7.31 12.85
CA HIS A 58 -7.23 7.81 13.99
C HIS A 58 -6.58 9.18 13.73
N LEU A 59 -6.13 9.45 12.51
CA LEU A 59 -5.55 10.75 12.15
C LEU A 59 -6.61 11.85 12.11
N GLU A 60 -7.81 11.58 11.59
CA GLU A 60 -8.91 12.54 11.57
C GLU A 60 -9.36 12.89 13.00
N SER A 61 -9.56 11.88 13.85
CA SER A 61 -9.96 12.05 15.25
C SER A 61 -8.97 12.91 16.06
N ARG A 62 -7.67 12.80 15.75
CA ARG A 62 -6.63 13.58 16.39
C ARG A 62 -6.67 15.06 15.97
N GLN A 63 -6.93 15.33 14.69
CA GLN A 63 -7.02 16.71 14.19
C GLN A 63 -8.19 17.47 14.82
N GLU A 64 -9.34 16.81 15.02
CA GLU A 64 -10.51 17.40 15.68
C GLU A 64 -10.24 17.76 17.15
N SER A 65 -9.37 17.01 17.81
CA SER A 65 -8.98 17.22 19.22
C SER A 65 -7.95 18.33 19.42
N GLU A 66 -7.14 18.65 18.38
CA GLU A 66 -6.12 19.71 18.43
C GLU A 66 -6.69 21.09 18.03
N GLU A 67 -7.87 21.14 17.40
CA GLU A 67 -8.56 22.37 16.96
C GLU A 67 -9.65 22.85 17.94
N SER A 68 -9.91 22.10 19.04
CA SER A 68 -10.90 22.40 20.09
C SER A 68 -10.30 22.98 21.37
#